data_AF-A0A2M6YSA6-F1
#
_entry.id   AF-A0A2M6YSA6-F1
#
_cell.length_a   1.000
_cell.length_b   1.000
_cell.length_c   1.000
_cell.angle_alpha   90.00
_cell.angle_beta   90.00
_cell.angle_gamma   90.00
#
_symmetry.space_group_name_H-M   'P 1'
#
loop_
_entity.id
_entity.type
_entity.pdbx_description
1 polymer ?
#
loop_
_entity_poly.entity_id
_entity_poly.type
_entity_poly.pdbx_seq_one_letter_code
_entity_poly.pdbx_strand_id
1 'polypeptide(L)'
;MTDEQPASPKSRKKIFIVLGVTAGLGVLSLTTMLAYSFGRSKKTAPAPSLEIVSSPTPEVPTPTSIVTLTPSLTFVPSPTPLVDETNLIKQAVFAKTGLDETKAEVSINQNTGKHAKGNIKEFEAVGGAYWLAAKTDTGWIGVYDGQANPSCSEISPYNFPKDMVPECLDTNGKVVKR
;
A
#
# COMPACT_ATOMS: atom_id res chain seq x y z
N MET A 1 43.98 -41.40 -3.37
CA MET A 1 42.87 -41.81 -4.25
C MET A 1 41.87 -40.68 -4.20
N THR A 2 42.05 -39.72 -5.11
CA THR A 2 41.34 -38.44 -5.15
C THR A 2 40.27 -38.57 -6.22
N ASP A 3 39.01 -38.47 -5.80
CA ASP A 3 37.84 -38.61 -6.67
C ASP A 3 37.55 -37.24 -7.31
N GLU A 4 37.77 -37.14 -8.62
CA GLU A 4 37.55 -35.95 -9.43
C GLU A 4 36.16 -36.05 -10.06
N GLN A 5 35.23 -35.23 -9.57
CA GLN A 5 33.83 -35.20 -9.99
C GLN A 5 33.67 -34.35 -11.29
N PRO A 6 33.13 -34.91 -12.40
CA PRO A 6 33.01 -34.16 -13.65
C PRO A 6 31.80 -33.21 -13.67
N ALA A 7 32.04 -32.02 -14.24
CA ALA A 7 31.11 -30.92 -14.40
C ALA A 7 29.98 -31.20 -15.43
N SER A 8 28.78 -30.70 -15.11
CA SER A 8 27.53 -30.81 -15.90
C SER A 8 27.36 -29.65 -16.91
N PRO A 9 26.72 -29.86 -18.09
CA PRO A 9 26.94 -29.06 -19.29
C PRO A 9 26.12 -27.77 -19.46
N LYS A 10 26.75 -26.78 -20.11
CA LYS A 10 26.21 -25.49 -20.55
C LYS A 10 25.03 -25.64 -21.53
N SER A 11 23.91 -25.01 -21.20
CA SER A 11 22.71 -24.88 -22.03
C SER A 11 22.96 -23.99 -23.26
N ARG A 12 22.89 -24.56 -24.46
CA ARG A 12 22.82 -23.84 -25.74
C ARG A 12 21.38 -23.38 -25.98
N LYS A 13 21.10 -22.08 -25.88
CA LYS A 13 19.88 -21.49 -26.47
C LYS A 13 20.21 -20.89 -27.83
N LYS A 14 19.50 -21.40 -28.84
CA LYS A 14 19.65 -21.09 -30.26
C LYS A 14 19.12 -19.69 -30.57
N ILE A 15 19.89 -18.99 -31.39
CA ILE A 15 19.60 -17.73 -32.06
C ILE A 15 18.45 -17.92 -33.05
N PHE A 16 17.47 -17.01 -33.03
CA PHE A 16 16.63 -16.71 -34.20
C PHE A 16 16.64 -15.20 -34.43
N ILE A 17 17.34 -14.81 -35.50
CA ILE A 17 17.35 -13.48 -36.09
C ILE A 17 16.07 -13.35 -36.90
N VAL A 18 15.25 -12.33 -36.63
CA VAL A 18 14.22 -11.87 -37.57
C VAL A 18 14.53 -10.41 -37.90
N LEU A 19 15.18 -10.23 -39.04
CA LEU A 19 15.32 -8.95 -39.74
C LEU A 19 13.97 -8.63 -40.39
N GLY A 20 13.27 -7.62 -39.89
CA GLY A 20 12.07 -7.05 -40.48
C GLY A 20 12.31 -5.61 -40.89
N VAL A 21 12.77 -5.41 -42.13
CA VAL A 21 12.84 -4.11 -42.80
C VAL A 21 11.43 -3.71 -43.22
N THR A 22 10.90 -2.60 -42.71
CA THR A 22 9.83 -1.86 -43.39
C THR A 22 10.19 -0.37 -43.42
N ALA A 23 10.58 0.08 -44.60
CA ALA A 23 10.64 1.48 -44.97
C ALA A 23 9.27 1.90 -45.48
N GLY A 24 8.82 3.12 -45.15
CA GLY A 24 7.71 3.73 -45.87
C GLY A 24 7.05 4.92 -45.16
N LEU A 25 7.31 6.11 -45.69
CA LEU A 25 6.42 7.29 -45.81
C LEU A 25 5.66 7.71 -44.53
N GLY A 26 5.94 8.85 -43.89
CA GLY A 26 5.87 10.18 -44.48
C GLY A 26 4.41 10.58 -44.71
N VAL A 27 3.88 11.53 -43.92
CA VAL A 27 2.84 12.54 -44.24
C VAL A 27 2.18 13.08 -42.94
N LEU A 28 2.25 14.41 -42.75
CA LEU A 28 1.31 15.32 -42.04
C LEU A 28 1.01 15.03 -40.55
N SER A 29 0.77 15.97 -39.63
CA SER A 29 0.24 17.32 -39.74
C SER A 29 0.24 18.00 -38.35
N LEU A 30 0.28 19.33 -38.37
CA LEU A 30 -0.37 20.27 -37.43
C LEU A 30 0.11 20.40 -35.97
N THR A 31 0.85 21.49 -35.77
CA THR A 31 0.65 22.53 -34.74
C THR A 31 -0.61 22.44 -33.86
N THR A 32 -0.42 22.43 -32.54
CA THR A 32 -1.26 23.23 -31.60
C THR A 32 -0.46 23.57 -30.35
N MET A 33 0.01 24.81 -30.28
CA MET A 33 0.39 25.45 -29.02
C MET A 33 -0.87 25.62 -28.17
N LEU A 34 -0.96 24.94 -27.03
CA LEU A 34 -1.90 25.30 -25.98
C LEU A 34 -1.15 26.09 -24.90
N ALA A 35 -1.21 27.41 -25.00
CA ALA A 35 -0.95 28.32 -23.89
C ALA A 35 -2.19 28.30 -22.97
N TYR A 36 -2.15 27.50 -21.90
CA TYR A 36 -3.16 27.56 -20.83
C TYR A 36 -2.59 28.37 -19.66
N SER A 37 -2.74 29.68 -19.76
CA SER A 37 -2.44 30.65 -18.70
C SER A 37 -3.67 30.86 -17.81
N PHE A 38 -3.40 30.85 -16.50
CA PHE A 38 -4.12 31.55 -15.43
C PHE A 38 -5.52 31.07 -15.03
N GLY A 39 -5.56 30.36 -13.89
CA GLY A 39 -6.77 30.13 -13.09
C GLY A 39 -6.46 29.81 -11.63
N ARG A 40 -5.56 30.57 -10.98
CA ARG A 40 -5.33 30.51 -9.53
C ARG A 40 -6.52 31.14 -8.80
N SER A 41 -7.59 30.38 -8.54
CA SER A 41 -8.59 30.76 -7.54
C SER A 41 -8.08 30.36 -6.16
N LYS A 42 -7.74 31.39 -5.40
CA LYS A 42 -7.27 31.30 -4.02
C LYS A 42 -8.39 30.77 -3.11
N LYS A 43 -7.96 29.93 -2.17
CA LYS A 43 -8.63 29.56 -0.91
C LYS A 43 -9.48 30.69 -0.33
N THR A 44 -10.68 30.35 0.13
CA THR A 44 -11.27 30.94 1.35
C THR A 44 -12.03 29.83 2.05
N ALA A 45 -11.38 29.21 3.04
CA ALA A 45 -12.08 28.40 4.03
C ALA A 45 -12.52 29.35 5.16
N PRO A 46 -13.81 29.40 5.53
CA PRO A 46 -14.24 30.12 6.72
C PRO A 46 -13.77 29.38 7.99
N ALA A 47 -13.41 30.19 8.98
CA ALA A 47 -12.78 29.83 10.24
C ALA A 47 -13.61 28.85 11.11
N PRO A 48 -12.96 28.01 11.94
CA PRO A 48 -13.63 27.21 12.96
C PRO A 48 -14.14 28.10 14.10
N SER A 49 -15.45 28.03 14.37
CA SER A 49 -16.06 28.62 15.57
C SER A 49 -15.69 27.77 16.79
N LEU A 50 -14.97 28.38 17.74
CA LEU A 50 -14.75 27.86 19.07
C LEU A 50 -16.01 28.11 19.90
N GLU A 51 -16.77 27.07 20.20
CA GLU A 51 -17.78 27.11 21.27
C GLU A 51 -17.24 26.44 22.52
N ILE A 52 -16.90 27.29 23.48
CA ILE A 52 -16.62 26.95 24.87
C ILE A 52 -17.96 26.92 25.59
N VAL A 53 -18.38 25.77 26.12
CA VAL A 53 -19.43 25.70 27.14
C VAL A 53 -18.92 24.90 28.32
N SER A 54 -18.60 25.63 29.39
CA SER A 54 -18.46 25.09 30.75
C SER A 54 -19.85 24.88 31.35
N SER A 55 -20.07 23.75 32.03
CA SER A 55 -20.79 23.79 33.32
C SER A 55 -20.62 22.51 34.15
N PRO A 56 -20.69 22.61 35.49
CA PRO A 56 -20.23 21.58 36.43
C PRO A 56 -21.34 20.69 37.04
N THR A 57 -20.92 19.50 37.50
CA THR A 57 -21.26 18.74 38.75
C THR A 57 -22.76 18.46 39.07
N PRO A 58 -23.14 17.20 39.39
CA PRO A 58 -23.05 16.68 40.77
C PRO A 58 -22.47 15.27 40.94
N GLU A 59 -21.67 15.11 41.99
CA GLU A 59 -21.27 13.83 42.60
C GLU A 59 -22.50 13.04 43.10
N VAL A 60 -22.49 11.74 42.87
CA VAL A 60 -23.41 10.77 43.49
C VAL A 60 -22.58 9.74 44.26
N PRO A 61 -22.89 9.46 45.54
CA PRO A 61 -22.14 8.51 46.35
C PRO A 61 -22.54 7.04 46.10
N THR A 62 -21.52 6.18 45.97
CA THR A 62 -21.33 4.82 46.56
C THR A 62 -22.35 3.70 46.20
N PRO A 63 -21.89 2.47 45.90
CA PRO A 63 -21.51 1.55 46.97
C PRO A 63 -20.18 0.79 46.74
N THR A 64 -19.46 0.64 47.85
CA THR A 64 -18.26 -0.18 48.03
C THR A 64 -18.54 -1.66 47.72
N SER A 65 -17.96 -2.17 46.64
CA SER A 65 -17.89 -3.62 46.38
C SER A 65 -16.60 -4.18 46.98
N ILE A 66 -16.76 -5.13 47.88
CA ILE A 66 -15.69 -5.85 48.56
C ILE A 66 -15.13 -6.87 47.56
N VAL A 67 -13.91 -6.65 47.05
CA VAL A 67 -13.26 -7.56 46.10
C VAL A 67 -12.46 -8.61 46.89
N THR A 68 -12.91 -9.85 46.80
CA THR A 68 -12.23 -11.06 47.25
C THR A 68 -10.90 -11.23 46.51
N LEU A 69 -9.78 -11.12 47.24
CA LEU A 69 -8.44 -11.34 46.70
C LEU A 69 -8.23 -12.83 46.41
N THR A 70 -8.40 -13.20 45.15
CA THR A 70 -7.97 -14.52 44.64
C THR A 70 -6.49 -14.41 44.25
N PRO A 71 -5.60 -15.30 44.69
CA PRO A 71 -4.20 -15.29 44.25
C PRO A 71 -4.13 -15.63 42.76
N SER A 72 -4.02 -14.59 41.93
CA SER A 72 -3.78 -14.70 40.50
C SER A 72 -2.32 -15.11 40.30
N LEU A 73 -2.12 -16.35 39.86
CA LEU A 73 -0.81 -16.82 39.39
C LEU A 73 -0.39 -15.96 38.19
N THR A 74 0.54 -15.05 38.40
CA THR A 74 1.14 -14.21 37.37
C THR A 74 1.99 -15.07 36.43
N PHE A 75 1.39 -15.48 35.31
CA PHE A 75 2.12 -15.99 34.17
C PHE A 75 2.95 -14.84 33.60
N VAL A 76 4.26 -14.86 33.77
CA VAL A 76 5.18 -13.86 33.20
C VAL A 76 5.17 -14.07 31.69
N PRO A 77 4.61 -13.14 30.88
CA PRO A 77 4.69 -13.31 29.44
C PRO A 77 6.16 -13.19 29.02
N SER A 78 6.67 -14.27 28.43
CA SER A 78 7.94 -14.27 27.71
C SER A 78 7.93 -13.10 26.71
N PRO A 79 9.01 -12.31 26.59
CA PRO A 79 9.05 -11.19 25.66
C PRO A 79 8.82 -11.72 24.24
N THR A 80 7.63 -11.48 23.72
CA THR A 80 7.34 -11.72 22.32
C THR A 80 8.30 -10.82 21.54
N PRO A 81 9.12 -11.35 20.61
CA PRO A 81 10.00 -10.52 19.82
C PRO A 81 9.17 -9.42 19.18
N LEU A 82 9.55 -8.16 19.43
CA LEU A 82 8.94 -6.99 18.83
C LEU A 82 9.30 -7.02 17.33
N VAL A 83 8.55 -7.81 16.57
CA VAL A 83 8.69 -7.87 15.12
C VAL A 83 8.36 -6.48 14.58
N ASP A 84 9.30 -5.90 13.86
CA ASP A 84 9.09 -4.61 13.21
C ASP A 84 8.16 -4.78 12.01
N GLU A 85 6.85 -4.73 12.28
CA GLU A 85 5.81 -4.87 11.27
C GLU A 85 5.91 -3.81 10.17
N THR A 86 6.41 -2.61 10.50
CA THR A 86 6.56 -1.52 9.52
C THR A 86 7.54 -1.91 8.42
N ASN A 87 8.67 -2.50 8.81
CA ASN A 87 9.67 -2.97 7.85
C ASN A 87 9.17 -4.14 7.01
N LEU A 88 8.39 -5.06 7.60
CA LEU A 88 7.77 -6.16 6.84
C LEU A 88 6.76 -5.67 5.81
N ILE A 89 5.95 -4.67 6.15
CA ILE A 89 5.01 -4.04 5.20
C ILE A 89 5.78 -3.38 4.06
N LYS A 90 6.83 -2.60 4.37
CA LYS A 90 7.65 -1.95 3.33
C LYS A 90 8.28 -2.97 2.39
N GLN A 91 8.86 -4.04 2.92
CA GLN A 91 9.41 -5.13 2.10
C GLN A 91 8.37 -5.75 1.18
N ALA A 92 7.15 -5.98 1.68
CA ALA A 92 6.05 -6.52 0.88
C ALA A 92 5.63 -5.58 -0.27
N VAL A 93 5.63 -4.27 -0.03
CA VAL A 93 5.33 -3.24 -1.04
C VAL A 93 6.43 -3.16 -2.09
N PHE A 94 7.71 -3.17 -1.68
CA PHE A 94 8.84 -3.21 -2.60
C PHE A 94 8.85 -4.49 -3.46
N ALA A 95 8.51 -5.63 -2.87
CA ALA A 95 8.38 -6.88 -3.62
C ALA A 95 7.27 -6.83 -4.69
N LYS A 96 6.14 -6.16 -4.41
CA LYS A 96 5.04 -5.99 -5.38
C LYS A 96 5.42 -5.03 -6.52
N THR A 97 6.08 -3.91 -6.18
CA THR A 97 6.41 -2.84 -7.13
C THR A 97 7.70 -3.11 -7.94
N GLY A 98 8.58 -3.99 -7.45
CA GLY A 98 9.92 -4.20 -8.02
C GLY A 98 10.90 -3.06 -7.74
N LEU A 99 10.53 -2.13 -6.86
CA LEU A 99 11.37 -1.02 -6.41
C LEU A 99 12.15 -1.41 -5.15
N ASP A 100 13.02 -0.50 -4.70
CA ASP A 100 13.79 -0.63 -3.48
C ASP A 100 13.94 0.74 -2.80
N GLU A 101 14.49 0.75 -1.58
CA GLU A 101 14.66 1.96 -0.77
C GLU A 101 15.57 3.02 -1.40
N THR A 102 16.38 2.66 -2.39
CA THR A 102 17.25 3.62 -3.12
C THR A 102 16.53 4.31 -4.26
N LYS A 103 15.37 3.78 -4.69
CA LYS A 103 14.59 4.29 -5.83
C LYS A 103 13.27 4.90 -5.43
N ALA A 104 12.73 4.51 -4.29
CA ALA A 104 11.43 4.98 -3.84
C ALA A 104 11.30 5.04 -2.32
N GLU A 105 10.42 5.94 -1.89
CA GLU A 105 9.99 6.07 -0.51
C GLU A 105 8.57 5.51 -0.33
N VAL A 106 8.41 4.62 0.64
CA VAL A 106 7.12 4.04 1.04
C VAL A 106 6.64 4.68 2.33
N SER A 107 5.45 5.26 2.28
CA SER A 107 4.74 5.84 3.43
C SER A 107 3.52 4.99 3.77
N ILE A 108 3.35 4.64 5.05
CA ILE A 108 2.18 3.90 5.55
C ILE A 108 1.18 4.92 6.12
N ASN A 109 -0.01 5.00 5.55
CA ASN A 109 -1.04 5.94 5.99
C ASN A 109 -2.07 5.30 6.93
N GLN A 110 -2.34 4.00 6.76
CA GLN A 110 -3.24 3.25 7.63
C GLN A 110 -2.74 1.82 7.76
N ASN A 111 -2.76 1.28 8.98
CA ASN A 111 -2.47 -0.12 9.30
C ASN A 111 -3.46 -0.60 10.36
N THR A 112 -4.19 -1.69 10.08
CA THR A 112 -5.17 -2.31 10.98
C THR A 112 -4.64 -3.56 11.69
N GLY A 113 -3.36 -3.89 11.50
CA GLY A 113 -2.74 -5.15 11.92
C GLY A 113 -3.01 -6.34 10.98
N LYS A 114 -4.02 -6.21 10.10
CA LYS A 114 -4.34 -7.21 9.05
C LYS A 114 -4.22 -6.65 7.63
N HIS A 115 -4.42 -5.35 7.47
CA HIS A 115 -4.37 -4.63 6.21
C HIS A 115 -3.57 -3.36 6.39
N ALA A 116 -2.83 -2.97 5.37
CA ALA A 116 -2.15 -1.69 5.33
C ALA A 116 -2.39 -1.02 3.98
N LYS A 117 -2.40 0.31 3.98
CA LYS A 117 -2.37 1.10 2.75
C LYS A 117 -1.48 2.31 2.95
N GLY A 118 -1.01 2.84 1.83
CA GLY A 118 -0.33 4.11 1.84
C GLY A 118 0.09 4.55 0.46
N ASN A 119 1.12 5.39 0.41
CA ASN A 119 1.64 5.92 -0.84
C ASN A 119 3.09 5.47 -1.05
N ILE A 120 3.47 5.32 -2.31
CA ILE A 120 4.85 5.13 -2.76
C ILE A 120 5.20 6.26 -3.72
N LYS A 121 6.40 6.81 -3.55
CA LYS A 121 6.94 7.85 -4.42
C LYS A 121 8.31 7.42 -4.91
N GLU A 122 8.42 7.19 -6.22
CA GLU A 122 9.72 7.03 -6.87
C GLU A 122 10.45 8.37 -6.91
N PHE A 123 11.75 8.36 -6.64
CA PHE A 123 12.54 9.60 -6.54
C PHE A 123 12.67 10.33 -7.88
N GLU A 124 12.77 9.57 -8.97
CA GLU A 124 12.91 10.11 -10.33
C GLU A 124 11.57 10.36 -11.03
N ALA A 125 10.45 9.97 -10.41
CA ALA A 125 9.11 10.15 -10.99
C ALA A 125 8.47 11.46 -10.51
N VAL A 126 7.69 12.08 -11.40
CA VAL A 126 6.94 13.32 -11.09
C VAL A 126 5.65 13.01 -10.29
N GLY A 127 5.27 11.74 -10.17
CA GLY A 127 4.05 11.28 -9.51
C GLY A 127 4.31 10.23 -8.43
N GLY A 128 3.27 9.91 -7.67
CA GLY A 128 3.23 8.78 -6.75
C GLY A 128 2.08 7.84 -7.07
N ALA A 129 2.11 6.67 -6.46
CA ALA A 129 1.03 5.70 -6.50
C ALA A 129 0.57 5.39 -5.08
N TYR A 130 -0.65 4.88 -4.93
CA TYR A 130 -1.02 4.24 -3.67
C TYR A 130 -0.79 2.74 -3.77
N TRP A 131 -0.68 2.09 -2.62
CA TRP A 131 -0.53 0.65 -2.52
C TRP A 131 -1.44 0.08 -1.43
N LEU A 132 -1.73 -1.21 -1.56
CA LEU A 132 -2.45 -2.02 -0.58
C LEU A 132 -1.60 -3.23 -0.20
N ALA A 133 -1.58 -3.59 1.07
CA ALA A 133 -0.93 -4.79 1.56
C ALA A 133 -1.86 -5.53 2.54
N ALA A 134 -1.75 -6.85 2.57
CA ALA A 134 -2.52 -7.72 3.46
C ALA A 134 -1.58 -8.67 4.20
N LYS A 135 -1.93 -8.98 5.45
CA LYS A 135 -1.24 -9.97 6.28
C LYS A 135 -1.87 -11.33 6.04
N THR A 136 -1.06 -12.30 5.61
CA THR A 136 -1.41 -13.71 5.45
C THR A 136 -0.70 -14.55 6.52
N ASP A 137 -0.92 -15.86 6.51
CA ASP A 137 -0.25 -16.80 7.40
C ASP A 137 1.28 -16.81 7.22
N THR A 138 1.76 -16.41 6.04
CA THR A 138 3.20 -16.35 5.72
C THR A 138 3.81 -14.95 5.91
N GLY A 139 3.02 -13.98 6.38
CA GLY A 139 3.46 -12.60 6.59
C GLY A 139 2.75 -11.59 5.67
N TRP A 140 3.35 -10.41 5.52
CA TRP A 140 2.78 -9.35 4.69
C TRP A 140 3.05 -9.59 3.20
N ILE A 141 2.05 -9.32 2.36
CA ILE A 141 2.19 -9.30 0.91
C ILE A 141 1.62 -7.99 0.34
N GLY A 142 2.26 -7.46 -0.70
CA GLY A 142 1.69 -6.36 -1.48
C GLY A 142 0.59 -6.90 -2.38
N VAL A 143 -0.61 -6.34 -2.25
CA VAL A 143 -1.79 -6.76 -3.00
C VAL A 143 -1.96 -5.92 -4.25
N TYR A 144 -1.85 -4.60 -4.13
CA TYR A 144 -2.06 -3.65 -5.22
C TYR A 144 -1.05 -2.52 -5.17
N ASP A 145 -0.68 -2.00 -6.34
CA ASP A 145 0.09 -0.78 -6.53
C ASP A 145 -0.40 -0.06 -7.80
N GLY A 146 -0.67 1.23 -7.71
CA GLY A 146 -1.08 2.02 -8.88
C GLY A 146 -1.78 3.34 -8.56
N GLN A 147 -2.14 4.06 -9.62
CA GLN A 147 -2.85 5.35 -9.53
C GLN A 147 -4.37 5.22 -9.70
N ALA A 148 -4.85 4.06 -10.15
CA ALA A 148 -6.26 3.80 -10.42
C ALA A 148 -6.89 2.95 -9.30
N ASN A 149 -8.20 2.74 -9.33
CA ASN A 149 -8.85 1.82 -8.39
C ASN A 149 -8.35 0.38 -8.64
N PRO A 150 -8.24 -0.46 -7.59
CA PRO A 150 -7.80 -1.84 -7.78
C PRO A 150 -8.94 -2.65 -8.39
N SER A 151 -8.63 -3.78 -9.03
CA SER A 151 -9.70 -4.68 -9.49
C SER A 151 -10.39 -5.35 -8.32
N CYS A 152 -11.71 -5.54 -8.40
CA CYS A 152 -12.46 -6.19 -7.31
C CYS A 152 -11.97 -7.64 -7.08
N SER A 153 -11.57 -8.34 -8.16
CA SER A 153 -11.02 -9.70 -8.09
C SER A 153 -9.67 -9.79 -7.40
N GLU A 154 -8.82 -8.75 -7.51
CA GLU A 154 -7.50 -8.73 -6.86
C GLU A 154 -7.60 -8.51 -5.34
N ILE A 155 -8.55 -7.69 -4.88
CA ILE A 155 -8.70 -7.38 -3.45
C ILE A 155 -9.67 -8.31 -2.70
N SER A 156 -10.59 -8.99 -3.41
CA SER A 156 -11.60 -9.84 -2.78
C SER A 156 -11.03 -10.96 -1.90
N PRO A 157 -9.94 -11.67 -2.29
CA PRO A 157 -9.37 -12.74 -1.47
C PRO A 157 -8.86 -12.26 -0.10
N TYR A 158 -8.53 -10.98 0.01
CA TYR A 158 -7.89 -10.40 1.19
C TYR A 158 -8.87 -9.68 2.12
N ASN A 159 -10.15 -9.55 1.74
CA ASN A 159 -11.19 -8.96 2.58
C ASN A 159 -10.84 -7.56 3.12
N PHE A 160 -10.29 -6.69 2.26
CA PHE A 160 -10.01 -5.30 2.67
C PHE A 160 -11.29 -4.60 3.16
N PRO A 161 -11.24 -3.91 4.31
CA PRO A 161 -12.34 -3.12 4.82
C PRO A 161 -12.83 -2.06 3.82
N LYS A 162 -14.13 -1.76 3.82
CA LYS A 162 -14.74 -0.80 2.89
C LYS A 162 -14.29 0.65 3.16
N ASP A 163 -13.96 0.98 4.40
CA ASP A 163 -13.34 2.26 4.78
C ASP A 163 -11.91 2.40 4.21
N MET A 164 -11.20 1.28 4.04
CA MET A 164 -9.88 1.29 3.41
C MET A 164 -9.96 1.37 1.89
N VAL A 165 -10.85 0.56 1.29
CA VAL A 165 -11.04 0.44 -0.17
C VAL A 165 -12.55 0.46 -0.46
N PRO A 166 -13.15 1.66 -0.61
CA PRO A 166 -14.60 1.81 -0.78
C PRO A 166 -15.08 1.43 -2.19
N GLU A 167 -14.18 1.46 -3.17
CA GLU A 167 -14.49 1.29 -4.58
C GLU A 167 -13.43 0.41 -5.25
N CYS A 168 -13.83 -0.33 -6.29
CA CYS A 168 -12.96 -1.17 -7.09
C CYS A 168 -13.45 -1.23 -8.54
N LEU A 169 -12.63 -1.77 -9.44
CA LEU A 169 -12.98 -1.98 -10.85
C LEU A 169 -13.62 -3.36 -11.03
N ASP A 170 -14.81 -3.39 -11.63
CA ASP A 170 -15.45 -4.64 -12.04
C ASP A 170 -14.74 -5.28 -13.26
N THR A 171 -15.25 -6.42 -13.73
CA THR A 171 -14.69 -7.14 -14.88
C THR A 171 -14.74 -6.36 -16.20
N ASN A 172 -15.54 -5.30 -16.27
CA ASN A 172 -15.67 -4.41 -17.42
C ASN A 172 -14.83 -3.13 -17.27
N GLY A 173 -14.03 -3.02 -16.20
CA GLY A 173 -13.24 -1.82 -15.90
C GLY A 173 -14.06 -0.64 -15.37
N LYS A 174 -15.32 -0.87 -14.96
CA LYS A 174 -16.16 0.16 -14.38
C LYS A 174 -15.95 0.24 -12.88
N VAL A 175 -15.85 1.45 -12.35
CA VAL A 175 -15.83 1.70 -10.91
C VAL A 175 -17.18 1.31 -10.29
N VAL A 176 -17.12 0.47 -9.27
CA VAL A 176 -18.25 0.04 -8.44
C VAL A 176 -17.94 0.24 -6.96
N LYS A 177 -18.99 0.52 -6.17
CA LYS A 177 -18.90 0.63 -4.71
C LYS A 177 -18.98 -0.76 -4.08
N ARG A 178 -18.23 -0.96 -2.99
CA ARG A 178 -18.16 -2.25 -2.28
C ARG A 178 -19.16 -2.37 -1.15
#